data_AF-H9FJ11-F1
#
_entry.id   AF-H9FJ11-F1
#
_cell.length_a   1.000
_cell.length_b   1.000
_cell.length_c   1.000
_cell.angle_alpha   90.00
_cell.angle_beta   90.00
_cell.angle_gamma   90.00
#
_symmetry.space_group_name_H-M   'P 1'
#
loop_
_entity.id
_entity.type
_entity.pdbx_description
1 polymer ?
#
loop_
_entity_poly.entity_id
_entity_poly.type
_entity_poly.pdbx_seq_one_letter_code
_entity_poly.pdbx_strand_id
1 'polypeptide(L)'
;PDTNSQCSVSSEDIEKSFKTNPCGSISFTTSKFSYKIDFAEMKQMNLTTGKQRLIKRAPFSISAFSYICENEAIPMPPHWENVNTQVPYQLIPLHNQTHEYNEVANLFGKTMDRNRIKRIQRIQNLDLWEFFCRKKAQLKKKRGVPQINEQMLFHGTSSEFVEAICIHNFDWRINGIHGAVFGKATYFA
;
A
#
# COMPACT_ATOMS: atom_id res chain seq x y z
N PRO A 1 -6.89 -20.00 17.16
CA PRO A 1 -6.58 -20.75 15.92
C PRO A 1 -7.69 -20.50 14.90
N ASP A 2 -7.58 -19.39 14.16
CA ASP A 2 -8.59 -18.98 13.18
C ASP A 2 -8.09 -19.28 11.76
N THR A 3 -8.48 -20.45 11.27
CA THR A 3 -8.31 -20.87 9.88
C THR A 3 -9.46 -20.36 9.04
N ASN A 4 -9.32 -19.24 8.30
CA ASN A 4 -9.98 -19.05 6.98
C ASN A 4 -9.74 -17.69 6.28
N SER A 5 -8.52 -17.45 5.80
CA SER A 5 -8.29 -16.55 4.66
C SER A 5 -7.46 -17.26 3.57
N GLN A 6 -7.80 -18.52 3.30
CA GLN A 6 -7.00 -19.34 2.39
C GLN A 6 -7.53 -19.19 0.96
N CYS A 7 -6.86 -18.35 0.18
CA CYS A 7 -6.92 -18.44 -1.28
C CYS A 7 -6.10 -19.67 -1.68
N SER A 8 -6.60 -20.48 -2.62
CA SER A 8 -5.92 -21.71 -3.06
C SER A 8 -4.67 -21.46 -3.92
N VAL A 9 -4.39 -20.20 -4.27
CA VAL A 9 -3.21 -19.77 -5.05
C VAL A 9 -2.69 -18.43 -4.51
N SER A 10 -1.38 -18.21 -4.57
CA SER A 10 -0.75 -16.91 -4.32
C SER A 10 -0.71 -16.06 -5.59
N SER A 11 -0.36 -14.77 -5.46
CA SER A 11 -0.09 -13.91 -6.62
C SER A 11 1.12 -14.38 -7.44
N GLU A 12 2.11 -15.00 -6.79
CA GLU A 12 3.29 -15.56 -7.45
C GLU A 12 2.92 -16.77 -8.32
N ASP A 13 2.01 -17.62 -7.84
CA ASP A 13 1.51 -18.78 -8.61
C ASP A 13 0.76 -18.34 -9.87
N ILE A 14 -0.07 -17.30 -9.75
CA ILE A 14 -0.81 -16.72 -10.89
C ILE A 14 0.16 -16.16 -11.92
N GLU A 15 1.17 -15.40 -11.49
CA GLU A 15 2.16 -14.80 -12.40
C GLU A 15 3.04 -15.88 -13.05
N LYS A 16 3.42 -16.92 -12.31
CA LYS A 16 4.12 -18.08 -12.86
C LYS A 16 3.29 -18.78 -13.92
N SER A 17 2.00 -19.04 -13.65
CA SER A 17 1.07 -19.66 -14.60
C SER A 17 0.90 -18.82 -15.87
N PHE A 18 0.76 -17.50 -15.73
CA PHE A 18 0.71 -16.57 -16.87
C PHE A 18 1.99 -16.64 -17.71
N LYS A 19 3.17 -16.60 -17.07
CA LYS A 19 4.47 -16.68 -17.77
C LYS A 19 4.64 -18.00 -18.53
N THR A 20 4.13 -19.10 -17.99
CA THR A 20 4.19 -20.41 -18.64
C THR A 20 3.22 -20.52 -19.82
N ASN A 21 2.01 -19.98 -19.69
CA ASN A 21 1.02 -20.01 -20.77
C ASN A 21 0.18 -18.72 -20.80
N PRO A 22 0.61 -17.69 -21.56
CA PRO A 22 -0.09 -16.40 -21.65
C PRO A 22 -1.49 -16.46 -22.29
N CYS A 23 -1.79 -17.51 -23.06
CA CYS A 23 -3.11 -17.75 -23.63
C CYS A 23 -3.93 -18.75 -22.81
N GLY A 24 -3.40 -19.16 -21.64
CA GLY A 24 -4.00 -20.16 -20.78
C GLY A 24 -5.03 -19.59 -19.81
N SER A 25 -5.32 -20.37 -18.77
CA SER A 25 -6.16 -19.93 -17.67
C SER A 25 -5.73 -20.60 -16.37
N ILE A 26 -6.02 -19.96 -15.25
CA ILE A 26 -5.84 -20.54 -13.92
C ILE A 26 -7.15 -20.44 -13.14
N SER A 27 -7.47 -21.48 -12.38
CA SER A 27 -8.63 -21.48 -11.48
C SER A 27 -8.17 -21.48 -10.03
N PHE A 28 -8.87 -20.75 -9.18
CA PHE A 28 -8.58 -20.70 -7.75
C PHE A 28 -9.86 -20.52 -6.94
N THR A 29 -9.77 -20.84 -5.66
CA THR A 29 -10.88 -20.73 -4.72
C THR A 29 -10.51 -19.81 -3.57
N THR A 30 -11.51 -19.11 -3.07
CA THR A 30 -11.47 -18.44 -1.77
C THR A 30 -12.43 -19.18 -0.84
N SER A 31 -12.49 -18.76 0.43
CA SER A 31 -13.41 -19.35 1.42
C SER A 31 -14.89 -19.35 1.01
N LYS A 32 -15.30 -18.53 0.02
CA LYS A 32 -16.70 -18.38 -0.40
C LYS A 32 -16.98 -18.61 -1.87
N PHE A 33 -15.99 -18.48 -2.75
CA PHE A 33 -16.22 -18.45 -4.19
C PHE A 33 -15.08 -19.11 -4.96
N SER A 34 -15.44 -19.63 -6.14
CA SER A 34 -14.48 -20.12 -7.12
C SER A 34 -14.33 -19.12 -8.26
N TYR A 35 -13.11 -18.96 -8.75
CA TYR A 35 -12.77 -18.01 -9.80
C TYR A 35 -11.94 -18.69 -10.88
N LYS A 36 -12.10 -18.21 -12.12
CA LYS A 36 -11.21 -18.51 -13.25
C LYS A 36 -10.63 -17.20 -13.77
N ILE A 37 -9.32 -17.17 -13.98
CA ILE A 37 -8.64 -16.12 -14.72
C ILE A 37 -8.33 -16.67 -16.11
N ASP A 38 -8.83 -15.99 -17.13
CA ASP A 38 -8.49 -16.19 -18.53
C ASP A 38 -7.38 -15.20 -18.91
N PHE A 39 -6.22 -15.73 -19.28
CA PHE A 39 -5.04 -14.92 -19.60
C PHE A 39 -5.09 -14.34 -21.02
N ALA A 40 -5.72 -15.05 -21.96
CA ALA A 40 -5.87 -14.57 -23.33
C ALA A 40 -6.77 -13.32 -23.36
N GLU A 41 -7.91 -13.39 -22.68
CA GLU A 41 -8.87 -12.31 -22.61
C GLU A 41 -8.58 -11.27 -21.53
N MET A 42 -7.61 -11.56 -20.64
CA MET A 42 -7.32 -10.77 -19.46
C MET A 42 -8.59 -10.49 -18.64
N LYS A 43 -9.31 -11.56 -18.30
CA LYS A 43 -10.59 -11.52 -17.57
C LYS A 43 -10.58 -12.46 -16.38
N GLN A 44 -11.17 -12.02 -15.27
CA GLN A 44 -11.53 -12.90 -14.17
C GLN A 44 -13.04 -13.11 -14.14
N MET A 45 -13.46 -14.35 -13.98
CA MET A 45 -14.85 -14.76 -13.82
C MET A 45 -15.06 -15.40 -12.45
N ASN A 46 -16.10 -14.99 -11.74
CA ASN A 46 -16.61 -15.72 -10.58
C ASN A 46 -17.51 -16.86 -11.07
N LEU A 47 -17.10 -18.11 -10.83
CA LEU A 47 -17.79 -19.29 -11.32
C LEU A 47 -19.12 -19.55 -10.60
N THR A 48 -19.30 -19.00 -9.40
CA THR A 48 -20.52 -19.15 -8.60
C THR A 48 -21.63 -18.17 -9.03
N THR A 49 -21.26 -16.94 -9.41
CA THR A 49 -22.20 -15.84 -9.68
C THR A 49 -22.22 -15.39 -11.15
N GLY A 50 -21.31 -15.90 -11.98
CA GLY A 50 -21.15 -15.51 -13.38
C GLY A 50 -20.57 -14.11 -13.60
N LYS A 51 -20.36 -13.31 -12.55
CA LYS A 51 -19.83 -11.95 -12.68
C LYS A 51 -18.41 -11.96 -13.22
N GLN A 52 -18.15 -11.07 -14.19
CA GLN A 52 -16.85 -10.93 -14.83
C GLN A 52 -16.23 -9.57 -14.52
N ARG A 53 -14.90 -9.53 -14.47
CA ARG A 53 -14.12 -8.29 -14.39
C ARG A 53 -12.91 -8.37 -15.31
N LEU A 54 -12.61 -7.28 -16.00
CA LEU A 54 -11.33 -7.13 -16.70
C LEU A 54 -10.21 -7.09 -15.66
N ILE A 55 -9.10 -7.73 -15.97
CA ILE A 55 -7.88 -7.69 -15.18
C ILE A 55 -6.74 -7.17 -16.05
N LYS A 56 -5.67 -6.70 -15.40
CA LYS A 56 -4.44 -6.30 -16.07
C LYS A 56 -3.28 -6.76 -15.22
N ARG A 57 -2.17 -7.11 -15.87
CA ARG A 57 -0.93 -7.37 -15.15
C ARG A 57 -0.47 -6.05 -14.53
N ALA A 58 -0.25 -6.05 -13.22
CA ALA A 58 0.59 -5.06 -12.59
C ALA A 58 2.02 -5.55 -12.78
N PRO A 59 2.90 -4.76 -13.41
CA PRO A 59 4.20 -5.29 -13.75
C PRO A 59 5.02 -5.48 -12.48
N PHE A 60 5.49 -6.71 -12.27
CA PHE A 60 6.26 -7.17 -11.10
C PHE A 60 7.72 -6.70 -11.16
N SER A 61 7.92 -5.46 -11.55
CA SER A 61 9.20 -4.79 -11.42
C SER A 61 8.96 -3.57 -10.57
N ILE A 62 9.82 -3.37 -9.57
CA ILE A 62 10.01 -2.13 -8.82
C ILE A 62 10.04 -0.92 -9.78
N SER A 63 10.50 -1.12 -11.03
CA SER A 63 10.51 -0.06 -12.05
C SER A 63 9.23 0.07 -12.88
N ALA A 64 8.34 -0.91 -12.96
CA ALA A 64 7.37 -0.93 -14.06
C ALA A 64 6.05 -0.18 -13.77
N PHE A 65 5.89 0.38 -12.57
CA PHE A 65 4.93 1.47 -12.37
C PHE A 65 5.37 2.77 -13.08
N SER A 66 6.66 2.94 -13.41
CA SER A 66 7.17 4.05 -14.25
C SER A 66 6.49 4.18 -15.61
N TYR A 67 5.97 3.09 -16.15
CA TYR A 67 5.42 3.11 -17.51
C TYR A 67 3.96 3.55 -17.63
N ILE A 68 3.22 3.70 -16.53
CA ILE A 68 1.76 3.96 -16.59
C ILE A 68 1.44 5.46 -16.70
N CYS A 69 2.36 6.35 -16.35
CA CYS A 69 2.23 7.80 -16.53
C CYS A 69 3.62 8.37 -16.79
N GLU A 70 3.75 9.20 -17.83
CA GLU A 70 4.93 9.94 -18.28
C GLU A 70 5.99 10.16 -17.20
N ASN A 71 7.22 9.75 -17.49
CA ASN A 71 8.41 9.80 -16.63
C ASN A 71 8.74 11.22 -16.18
N GLU A 72 8.09 11.71 -15.13
CA GLU A 72 8.72 12.63 -14.20
C GLU A 72 9.42 11.80 -13.13
N ALA A 73 10.74 11.94 -13.01
CA ALA A 73 11.51 11.29 -11.95
C ALA A 73 10.89 11.69 -10.60
N ILE A 74 10.33 10.72 -9.88
CA ILE A 74 9.73 10.99 -8.57
C ILE A 74 10.86 11.35 -7.62
N PRO A 75 10.87 12.57 -7.04
CA PRO A 75 11.97 13.00 -6.20
C PRO A 75 11.99 12.13 -4.94
N MET A 76 13.11 11.45 -4.73
CA MET A 76 13.41 10.85 -3.43
C MET A 76 13.55 11.99 -2.42
N PRO A 77 12.96 11.89 -1.21
CA PRO A 77 13.12 12.93 -0.22
C PRO A 77 14.61 13.11 0.11
N PRO A 78 15.12 14.36 0.16
CA PRO A 78 16.55 14.61 0.32
C PRO A 78 17.12 14.14 1.67
N HIS A 79 16.25 13.89 2.66
CA HIS A 79 16.61 13.42 3.99
C HIS A 79 16.59 11.89 4.13
N TRP A 80 16.32 11.14 3.05
CA TRP A 80 16.42 9.68 3.05
C TRP A 80 17.87 9.27 2.80
N GLU A 81 18.44 8.56 3.78
CA GLU A 81 19.84 8.13 3.75
C GLU A 81 19.91 6.61 3.59
N ASN A 82 20.89 6.15 2.81
CA ASN A 82 21.26 4.72 2.68
C ASN A 82 20.07 3.78 2.41
N VAL A 83 19.19 4.18 1.49
CA VAL A 83 18.01 3.38 1.13
C VAL A 83 18.45 2.06 0.51
N ASN A 84 18.10 0.95 1.15
CA ASN A 84 18.40 -0.39 0.66
C ASN A 84 17.24 -0.90 -0.21
N THR A 85 17.48 -1.01 -1.52
CA THR A 85 16.48 -1.46 -2.51
C THR A 85 16.20 -2.96 -2.48
N GLN A 86 16.92 -3.73 -1.65
CA GLN A 86 16.74 -5.18 -1.50
C GLN A 86 15.72 -5.56 -0.43
N VAL A 87 15.21 -4.59 0.34
CA VAL A 87 14.20 -4.81 1.39
C VAL A 87 12.95 -3.98 1.10
N PRO A 88 11.75 -4.46 1.49
CA PRO A 88 10.50 -3.75 1.20
C PRO A 88 10.39 -2.42 1.95
N TYR A 89 11.00 -2.30 3.12
CA TYR A 89 11.10 -1.04 3.87
C TYR A 89 12.27 -1.08 4.87
N GLN A 90 12.66 0.09 5.37
CA GLN A 90 13.57 0.25 6.50
C GLN A 90 12.95 1.16 7.56
N LEU A 91 13.28 0.90 8.83
CA LEU A 91 12.97 1.79 9.95
C LEU A 91 14.24 2.49 10.40
N ILE A 92 14.32 3.79 10.17
CA ILE A 92 15.48 4.61 10.54
C ILE A 92 15.17 5.30 11.88
N PRO A 93 15.87 4.98 12.97
CA PRO A 93 15.70 5.67 14.24
C PRO A 93 16.04 7.15 14.10
N LEU A 94 15.14 8.02 14.53
CA LEU A 94 15.40 9.46 14.58
C LEU A 94 15.97 9.83 15.94
N HIS A 95 17.07 10.57 15.92
CA HIS A 95 17.73 11.06 17.13
C HIS A 95 17.07 12.36 17.63
N ASN A 96 16.96 12.54 18.95
CA ASN A 96 16.14 13.63 19.51
C ASN A 96 16.67 15.06 19.27
N GLN A 97 17.92 15.23 18.85
CA GLN A 97 18.46 16.52 18.39
C GLN A 97 18.23 16.79 16.90
N THR A 98 17.68 15.86 16.11
CA THR A 98 17.41 16.14 14.69
C THR A 98 16.19 17.05 14.54
N HIS A 99 16.18 17.86 13.47
CA HIS A 99 15.02 18.69 13.14
C HIS A 99 13.77 17.83 12.92
N GLU A 100 13.89 16.74 12.16
CA GLU A 100 12.79 15.83 11.84
C GLU A 100 12.16 15.21 13.10
N TYR A 101 12.98 14.77 14.07
CA TYR A 101 12.45 14.27 15.34
C TYR A 101 11.62 15.34 16.05
N ASN A 102 12.16 16.56 16.15
CA ASN A 102 11.50 17.64 16.88
C ASN A 102 10.21 18.08 16.20
N GLU A 103 10.16 18.10 14.87
CA GLU A 103 8.95 18.39 14.10
C GLU A 103 7.83 17.38 14.41
N VAL A 104 8.11 16.07 14.31
CA VAL A 104 7.13 15.02 14.60
C VAL A 104 6.73 15.02 16.08
N ALA A 105 7.70 15.17 16.98
CA ALA A 105 7.45 15.20 18.42
C ALA A 105 6.59 16.41 18.82
N ASN A 106 6.77 17.57 18.16
CA ASN A 106 5.97 18.76 18.40
C ASN A 106 4.54 18.60 17.86
N LEU A 107 4.35 17.96 16.70
CA LEU A 107 3.02 17.65 16.19
C LEU A 107 2.24 16.74 17.16
N PHE A 108 2.89 15.71 17.70
CA PHE A 108 2.30 14.85 18.73
C PHE A 108 2.03 15.64 20.03
N GLY A 109 2.98 16.49 20.42
CA GLY A 109 2.92 17.36 21.60
C GLY A 109 1.75 18.35 21.63
N LYS A 110 1.08 18.60 20.50
CA LYS A 110 -0.09 19.49 20.44
C LYS A 110 -1.31 18.94 21.16
N THR A 111 -1.46 17.62 21.22
CA THR A 111 -2.64 16.96 21.80
C THR A 111 -2.28 15.90 22.84
N MET A 112 -1.01 15.47 22.89
CA MET A 112 -0.51 14.44 23.80
C MET A 112 0.77 14.90 24.50
N ASP A 113 1.09 14.32 25.65
CA ASP A 113 2.36 14.62 26.35
C ASP A 113 3.57 14.07 25.58
N ARG A 114 4.45 14.99 25.16
CA ARG A 114 5.69 14.70 24.42
C ARG A 114 6.62 13.75 25.18
N ASN A 115 6.61 13.76 26.52
CA ASN A 115 7.47 12.89 27.33
C ASN A 115 7.08 11.41 27.25
N ARG A 116 5.90 11.10 26.70
CA ARG A 116 5.45 9.72 26.46
C ARG A 116 6.13 9.06 25.26
N ILE A 117 6.76 9.84 24.38
CA ILE A 117 7.44 9.34 23.19
C ILE A 117 8.66 8.51 23.62
N LYS A 118 8.66 7.21 23.29
CA LYS A 118 9.80 6.31 23.56
C LYS A 118 10.82 6.30 22.44
N ARG A 119 10.36 6.36 21.19
CA ARG A 119 11.18 6.45 19.99
C ARG A 119 10.35 6.98 18.83
N ILE A 120 11.02 7.57 17.86
CA ILE A 120 10.45 7.92 16.55
C ILE A 120 11.31 7.23 15.49
N GLN A 121 10.67 6.57 14.54
CA GLN A 121 11.35 5.88 13.44
C GLN A 121 10.75 6.34 12.12
N ARG A 122 11.59 6.80 11.19
CA ARG A 122 11.19 7.12 9.83
C ARG A 122 11.05 5.82 9.04
N ILE A 123 9.93 5.66 8.34
CA ILE A 123 9.70 4.55 7.43
C ILE A 123 10.27 4.95 6.07
N GLN A 124 11.26 4.21 5.57
CA GLN A 124 11.76 4.35 4.19
C GLN A 124 11.24 3.16 3.37
N ASN A 125 10.19 3.40 2.59
CA ASN A 125 9.63 2.44 1.63
C ASN A 125 9.50 3.16 0.27
N LEU A 126 10.39 2.83 -0.67
CA LEU A 126 10.44 3.49 -1.97
C LEU A 126 9.19 3.23 -2.80
N ASP A 127 8.68 2.01 -2.80
CA ASP A 127 7.51 1.63 -3.60
C ASP A 127 6.25 2.39 -3.15
N LEU A 128 6.04 2.50 -1.83
CA LEU A 128 4.91 3.23 -1.27
C LEU A 128 5.05 4.74 -1.42
N TRP A 129 6.28 5.27 -1.32
CA TRP A 129 6.56 6.68 -1.64
C TRP A 129 6.24 7.00 -3.10
N GLU A 130 6.68 6.13 -4.01
CA GLU A 130 6.40 6.26 -5.43
C GLU A 130 4.89 6.27 -5.71
N PHE A 131 4.16 5.32 -5.10
CA PHE A 131 2.72 5.23 -5.21
C PHE A 131 2.03 6.51 -4.71
N PHE A 132 2.47 7.04 -3.57
CA PHE A 132 1.93 8.28 -3.01
C PHE A 132 2.13 9.47 -3.96
N CYS A 133 3.35 9.69 -4.45
CA CYS A 133 3.67 10.78 -5.37
C CYS A 133 2.85 10.70 -6.67
N ARG A 134 2.75 9.51 -7.27
CA ARG A 134 1.93 9.27 -8.47
C ARG A 134 0.46 9.56 -8.21
N LYS A 135 -0.06 9.12 -7.06
CA LYS A 135 -1.47 9.33 -6.72
C LYS A 135 -1.77 10.82 -6.53
N LYS A 136 -0.85 11.55 -5.90
CA LYS A 136 -0.91 13.01 -5.75
C LYS A 136 -0.94 13.71 -7.11
N ALA A 137 -0.04 13.37 -8.02
CA ALA A 137 -0.03 13.93 -9.39
C ALA A 137 -1.31 13.61 -10.17
N GLN A 138 -1.79 12.36 -10.09
CA GLN A 138 -3.05 11.94 -10.71
C GLN A 138 -4.24 12.75 -10.16
N LEU A 139 -4.30 13.00 -8.85
CA LEU A 139 -5.38 13.77 -8.23
C LEU A 139 -5.35 15.25 -8.65
N LYS A 140 -4.16 15.85 -8.77
CA LYS A 140 -3.99 17.21 -9.31
C LYS A 140 -4.56 17.31 -10.73
N LYS A 141 -4.16 16.39 -11.62
CA LYS A 141 -4.64 16.33 -13.01
C LYS A 141 -6.16 16.11 -13.08
N LYS A 142 -6.70 15.17 -12.31
CA LYS A 142 -8.14 14.85 -12.29
C LYS A 142 -8.99 16.03 -11.81
N ARG A 143 -8.50 16.80 -10.84
CA ARG A 143 -9.22 17.96 -10.28
C ARG A 143 -8.94 19.26 -11.02
N GLY A 144 -7.95 19.29 -11.92
CA GLY A 144 -7.52 20.51 -12.60
C GLY A 144 -6.95 21.56 -11.65
N VAL A 145 -6.36 21.16 -10.52
CA VAL A 145 -5.83 22.07 -9.50
C VAL A 145 -4.32 21.91 -9.34
N PRO A 146 -3.57 22.99 -9.09
CA PRO A 146 -2.12 22.94 -8.94
C PRO A 146 -1.68 22.27 -7.63
N GLN A 147 -2.53 22.30 -6.61
CA GLN A 147 -2.26 21.73 -5.28
C GLN A 147 -3.46 20.93 -4.77
N ILE A 148 -3.17 19.85 -4.05
CA ILE A 148 -4.17 19.06 -3.32
C ILE A 148 -4.09 19.40 -1.83
N ASN A 149 -5.21 19.25 -1.12
CA ASN A 149 -5.22 19.33 0.33
C ASN A 149 -4.52 18.07 0.90
N GLU A 150 -3.24 18.20 1.19
CA GLU A 150 -2.42 17.18 1.83
C GLU A 150 -2.17 17.58 3.28
N GLN A 151 -2.36 16.64 4.19
CA GLN A 151 -2.30 16.90 5.63
C GLN A 151 -1.47 15.81 6.31
N MET A 152 -0.71 16.22 7.32
CA MET A 152 -0.03 15.33 8.25
C MET A 152 -1.01 14.93 9.34
N LEU A 153 -1.35 13.64 9.41
CA LEU A 153 -2.34 13.09 10.34
C LEU A 153 -1.75 11.89 11.09
N PHE A 154 -2.37 11.52 12.20
CA PHE A 154 -1.98 10.37 13.01
C PHE A 154 -2.87 9.16 12.75
N HIS A 155 -2.28 7.97 12.83
CA HIS A 155 -2.99 6.70 12.80
C HIS A 155 -2.51 5.81 13.94
N GLY A 156 -3.41 5.48 14.87
CA GLY A 156 -3.15 4.51 15.93
C GLY A 156 -3.49 3.10 15.47
N THR A 157 -2.61 2.14 15.76
CA THR A 157 -2.80 0.73 15.40
C THR A 157 -2.20 -0.20 16.46
N SER A 158 -2.68 -1.45 16.51
CA SER A 158 -2.03 -2.54 17.26
C SER A 158 -0.66 -2.86 16.64
N SER A 159 0.29 -3.30 17.47
CA SER A 159 1.65 -3.64 17.05
C SER A 159 1.70 -4.76 16.01
N GLU A 160 0.72 -5.66 16.02
CA GLU A 160 0.61 -6.78 15.07
C GLU A 160 0.38 -6.34 13.62
N PHE A 161 -0.16 -5.13 13.41
CA PHE A 161 -0.42 -4.59 12.07
C PHE A 161 0.68 -3.67 11.55
N VAL A 162 1.64 -3.29 12.39
CA VAL A 162 2.69 -2.30 12.03
C VAL A 162 3.50 -2.78 10.84
N GLU A 163 3.97 -4.03 10.86
CA GLU A 163 4.76 -4.58 9.76
C GLU A 163 3.95 -4.63 8.45
N ALA A 164 2.71 -5.12 8.52
CA ALA A 164 1.83 -5.17 7.34
C ALA A 164 1.58 -3.77 6.75
N ILE A 165 1.39 -2.74 7.58
CA ILE A 165 1.22 -1.36 7.12
C ILE A 165 2.51 -0.83 6.46
N CYS A 166 3.67 -1.10 7.06
CA CYS A 166 4.97 -0.67 6.53
C CYS A 166 5.30 -1.32 5.17
N ILE A 167 4.90 -2.57 4.95
CA ILE A 167 5.15 -3.31 3.71
C ILE A 167 4.08 -3.00 2.66
N HIS A 168 2.80 -3.08 3.05
CA HIS A 168 1.67 -3.15 2.11
C HIS A 168 0.77 -1.91 2.11
N ASN A 169 1.10 -0.87 2.88
CA ASN A 169 0.26 0.31 3.12
C ASN A 169 -1.01 -0.03 3.92
N PHE A 170 -1.85 0.98 4.17
CA PHE A 170 -3.11 0.80 4.87
C PHE A 170 -4.13 0.02 4.05
N ASP A 171 -4.65 -1.09 4.61
CA ASP A 171 -5.76 -1.85 4.02
C ASP A 171 -7.09 -1.51 4.71
N TRP A 172 -7.94 -0.76 4.01
CA TRP A 172 -9.27 -0.38 4.50
C TRP A 172 -10.17 -1.60 4.77
N ARG A 173 -9.89 -2.75 4.15
CA ARG A 173 -10.65 -4.00 4.37
C ARG A 173 -10.36 -4.62 5.73
N ILE A 174 -9.19 -4.29 6.29
CA ILE A 174 -8.71 -4.82 7.58
C ILE A 174 -9.03 -3.81 8.70
N ASN A 175 -8.95 -2.50 8.42
CA ASN A 175 -9.05 -1.44 9.45
C ASN A 175 -10.48 -0.94 9.77
N GLY A 176 -11.51 -1.76 9.54
CA GLY A 176 -12.91 -1.41 9.82
C GLY A 176 -13.49 -1.99 11.12
N ILE A 177 -12.66 -2.55 11.99
CA ILE A 177 -13.10 -3.36 13.15
C ILE A 177 -13.51 -2.48 14.34
N HIS A 178 -13.04 -1.22 14.42
CA HIS A 178 -13.38 -0.28 15.49
C HIS A 178 -14.08 0.97 14.94
N GLY A 179 -15.39 1.13 15.18
CA GLY A 179 -16.09 2.41 15.04
C GLY A 179 -16.19 2.98 13.62
N ALA A 180 -16.97 2.35 12.74
CA ALA A 180 -17.20 2.84 11.38
C ALA A 180 -18.32 3.91 11.28
N VAL A 181 -18.23 5.00 12.06
CA VAL A 181 -19.28 6.05 12.08
C VAL A 181 -19.41 6.75 10.72
N PHE A 182 -18.30 6.90 9.99
CA PHE A 182 -18.25 7.60 8.69
C PHE A 182 -18.03 6.66 7.49
N GLY A 183 -18.19 5.35 7.69
CA GLY A 183 -18.07 4.33 6.64
C GLY A 183 -16.88 3.39 6.82
N LYS A 184 -16.72 2.45 5.87
CA LYS A 184 -15.65 1.43 5.88
C LYS A 184 -14.41 1.99 5.21
N ALA A 185 -13.46 2.46 6.01
CA ALA A 185 -12.23 3.09 5.54
C ALA A 185 -11.10 2.96 6.57
N THR A 186 -9.89 3.35 6.19
CA THR A 186 -8.81 3.66 7.13
C THR A 186 -9.05 5.05 7.71
N TYR A 187 -8.99 5.17 9.04
CA TYR A 187 -9.20 6.42 9.75
C TYR A 187 -7.88 7.09 10.13
N PHE A 188 -7.88 8.42 10.10
CA PHE A 188 -6.75 9.28 10.49
C PHE A 188 -7.29 10.38 11.41
N ALA A 189 -6.47 10.81 12.37
CA ALA A 189 -6.79 11.85 13.35
C ALA A 189 -5.89 13.08 13.17
#